data_AF-A0A7Z9T9W9-F1
#
_entry.id   AF-A0A7Z9T9W9-F1
#
_cell.length_a   1.000
_cell.length_b   1.000
_cell.length_c   1.000
_cell.angle_alpha   90.00
_cell.angle_beta   90.00
_cell.angle_gamma   90.00
#
_symmetry.space_group_name_H-M   'P 1'
#
loop_
_entity.id
_entity.type
_entity.pdbx_description
1 polymer ?
#
loop_
_entity_poly.entity_id
_entity_poly.type
_entity_poly.pdbx_seq_one_letter_code
_entity_poly.pdbx_strand_id
1 'polypeptide(L)' 'EAETMLYIHPEECIDCGACVPACPVEAIFVNDEVPDEWQNFCEVNAQWYEGK' A
#
# COMPACT_ATOMS: atom_id res chain seq x y z
N GLU A 1 -17.71 8.46 5.10
CA GLU A 1 -16.72 8.33 6.18
C GLU A 1 -15.35 8.65 5.63
N ALA A 2 -14.49 9.31 6.40
CA ALA A 2 -13.08 9.37 6.04
C ALA A 2 -12.49 7.99 6.34
N GLU A 3 -12.01 7.30 5.32
CA GLU A 3 -11.29 6.04 5.52
C GLU A 3 -10.05 6.29 6.37
N THR A 4 -9.77 5.40 7.32
CA THR A 4 -8.67 5.58 8.29
C THR A 4 -7.28 5.51 7.64
N MET A 5 -7.19 4.96 6.43
CA MET A 5 -5.99 4.89 5.60
C MET A 5 -6.36 4.78 4.11
N LEU A 6 -5.39 5.01 3.23
CA LEU A 6 -5.50 4.74 1.80
C LEU A 6 -4.88 3.37 1.50
N TYR A 7 -5.34 2.75 0.41
CA TYR A 7 -4.89 1.43 -0.02
C TYR A 7 -4.33 1.48 -1.44
N ILE A 8 -3.39 0.59 -1.75
CA ILE A 8 -2.79 0.44 -3.09
C ILE A 8 -3.31 -0.86 -3.69
N HIS A 9 -3.91 -0.80 -4.89
CA HIS A 9 -4.38 -1.99 -5.59
C HIS A 9 -3.17 -2.77 -6.13
N PRO A 10 -2.95 -4.04 -5.72
CA PRO A 10 -1.75 -4.78 -6.11
C PRO A 10 -1.73 -5.12 -7.61
N GLU A 11 -2.87 -5.45 -8.22
CA GLU A 11 -2.92 -5.78 -9.66
C GLU A 11 -2.84 -4.57 -10.60
N GLU A 12 -3.25 -3.38 -10.17
CA GLU A 12 -3.14 -2.15 -10.98
C GLU A 12 -1.82 -1.39 -10.75
N CYS A 13 -1.14 -1.65 -9.63
CA CYS A 13 0.17 -1.09 -9.35
C CYS A 13 1.17 -1.59 -10.40
N ILE A 14 1.90 -0.64 -11.01
CA ILE A 14 2.93 -0.92 -12.03
C ILE A 14 4.34 -0.71 -11.49
N ASP A 15 4.50 -0.67 -10.17
CA ASP A 15 5.78 -0.51 -9.46
C ASP A 15 6.61 0.70 -9.90
N CYS A 16 5.95 1.82 -10.24
CA CYS A 16 6.63 3.03 -10.70
C CYS A 16 7.32 3.83 -9.58
N GLY A 17 6.98 3.57 -8.31
CA GLY A 17 7.58 4.20 -7.14
C GLY A 17 7.27 5.69 -6.94
N ALA A 18 6.44 6.31 -7.79
CA ALA A 18 6.17 7.76 -7.71
C ALA A 18 5.45 8.19 -6.42
N CYS A 19 4.68 7.28 -5.80
CA CYS A 19 3.96 7.54 -4.56
C CYS A 19 4.87 7.54 -3.32
N VAL A 20 5.99 6.83 -3.35
CA VAL A 20 6.91 6.68 -2.21
C VAL A 20 7.44 8.05 -1.71
N PRO A 21 8.09 8.89 -2.54
CA PRO A 21 8.57 10.20 -2.10
C PRO A 21 7.45 11.24 -1.91
N ALA A 22 6.24 10.96 -2.42
CA ALA A 22 5.10 11.86 -2.29
C ALA A 22 4.43 11.76 -0.91
N CYS A 23 4.61 10.65 -0.19
CA CYS A 23 4.01 10.44 1.12
C CYS A 23 4.77 11.22 2.19
N PRO A 24 4.16 12.23 2.86
CA PRO A 24 4.85 13.09 3.83
C PRO A 24 5.22 12.39 5.14
N VAL A 25 4.71 11.18 5.37
CA VAL A 25 4.90 10.37 6.58
C VAL A 25 5.57 9.03 6.28
N GLU A 26 6.08 8.85 5.05
CA GLU A 26 6.87 7.66 4.67
C GLU A 26 6.13 6.32 4.90
N ALA A 27 4.81 6.31 4.67
CA ALA A 27 3.97 5.13 4.90
C ALA A 27 3.92 4.14 3.73
N ILE A 28 4.54 4.46 2.59
CA ILE A 28 4.47 3.67 1.36
C ILE A 28 5.84 3.04 1.10
N PHE A 29 5.85 1.72 0.94
CA PHE A 29 7.03 0.92 0.64
C PHE A 29 6.81 0.15 -0.66
N VAL A 30 7.89 -0.14 -1.39
CA VAL A 30 7.84 -1.15 -2.45
C VAL A 30 7.66 -2.51 -1.80
N ASN A 31 6.92 -3.44 -2.43
CA ASN A 31 6.55 -4.73 -1.82
C ASN A 31 7.72 -5.48 -1.18
N ASP A 32 8.88 -5.50 -1.84
CA ASP A 32 10.08 -6.20 -1.34
C ASP A 32 10.83 -5.44 -0.23
N GLU A 33 10.44 -4.20 0.06
CA GLU A 33 11.07 -3.29 1.03
C GLU A 33 10.19 -3.01 2.25
N VAL A 34 9.03 -3.66 2.35
CA VAL A 34 8.14 -3.53 3.52
C VAL A 34 8.85 -4.12 4.75
N PRO A 35 8.99 -3.34 5.85
CA PRO A 35 9.57 -3.85 7.09
C PRO A 35 8.81 -5.08 7.62
N ASP A 36 9.53 -6.04 8.20
CA ASP A 36 8.96 -7.30 8.71
C ASP A 36 7.77 -7.10 9.66
N GLU A 37 7.81 -6.03 10.46
CA GLU A 37 6.75 -5.67 11.40
C GLU A 37 5.43 -5.25 10.73
N TRP A 38 5.47 -4.83 9.45
CA TRP A 38 4.33 -4.30 8.70
C TRP A 38 3.95 -5.14 7.49
N GLN A 39 4.54 -6.33 7.33
CA GLN A 39 4.24 -7.25 6.22
C GLN A 39 2.76 -7.60 6.08
N ASN A 40 2.01 -7.59 7.20
CA ASN A 40 0.57 -7.83 7.18
C ASN A 40 -0.21 -6.79 6.36
N PHE A 41 0.34 -5.58 6.16
CA PHE A 41 -0.34 -4.54 5.39
C PHE A 41 -0.38 -4.82 3.89
N CYS A 42 0.51 -5.67 3.35
CA CYS A 42 0.40 -6.12 1.96
C CYS A 42 -0.92 -6.86 1.71
N GLU A 43 -1.30 -7.75 2.64
CA GLU A 43 -2.57 -8.48 2.56
C GLU A 43 -3.77 -7.54 2.77
N VAL A 44 -3.69 -6.63 3.75
CA VAL A 44 -4.75 -5.63 4.02
C VAL A 44 -5.03 -4.76 2.77
N ASN A 45 -3.97 -4.33 2.07
CA ASN A 45 -4.11 -3.57 0.82
C ASN A 45 -4.82 -4.38 -0.27
N ALA A 46 -4.51 -5.66 -0.42
CA ALA A 46 -5.14 -6.53 -1.41
C ALA A 46 -6.62 -6.80 -1.08
N GLN A 47 -6.92 -7.18 0.17
CA GLN A 47 -8.26 -7.49 0.66
C GLN A 47 -9.24 -6.32 0.51
N TRP A 48 -8.74 -5.09 0.57
CA TRP A 48 -9.58 -3.90 0.38
C TRP A 48 -10.31 -3.85 -0.98
N TYR A 49 -9.73 -4.49 -2.01
CA TYR A 49 -10.27 -4.53 -3.36
C TYR A 49 -10.99 -5.86 -3.69
N GLU A 50 -10.97 -6.83 -2.78
CA GLU A 50 -11.71 -8.08 -2.97
C GLU A 50 -13.22 -7.81 -2.99
N GLY A 51 -13.85 -8.06 -4.14
CA GLY A 51 -15.30 -7.92 -4.33
C GLY A 51 -15.79 -6.49 -4.61
N LYS A 52 -14.89 -5.55 -4.93
CA LYS A 52 -15.25 -4.23 -5.48
C LYS A 52 -15.33 -4.20 -7.00
#